data_AF-A0A8T4DKU8-F1
#
_entry.id   AF-A0A8T4DKU8-F1
#
_cell.length_a   1.000
_cell.length_b   1.000
_cell.length_c   1.000
_cell.angle_alpha   90.00
_cell.angle_beta   90.00
_cell.angle_gamma   90.00
#
_symmetry.space_group_name_H-M   'P 1'
#
loop_
_entity.id
_entity.type
_entity.pdbx_description
1 polymer ?
#
loop_
_entity_poly.entity_id
_entity_poly.type
_entity_poly.pdbx_seq_one_letter_code
_entity_poly.pdbx_strand_id
1 'polypeptide(L)'
;MAGKDISKQIIEYYVGGMHPNEIAARLLLDLGTVEGIIEEHECSVKTTQGQQNKELIEDELRRGISSLWTKMERLFDEGRYDQYNTAYRNWLDSVCALRKMVDERREVGQ
;
A
#
# COMPACT_ATOMS: atom_id res chain seq x y z
N MET A 1 -6.83 24.34 19.37
CA MET A 1 -5.85 23.28 19.68
C MET A 1 -6.44 22.09 20.45
N ALA A 2 -7.60 22.20 21.11
CA ALA A 2 -8.19 21.11 21.91
C ALA A 2 -8.78 19.91 21.11
N GLY A 3 -9.27 20.12 19.88
CA GLY A 3 -9.94 19.04 19.12
C GLY A 3 -9.02 17.90 18.64
N LYS A 4 -7.75 18.18 18.34
CA LYS A 4 -6.78 17.16 17.88
C LYS A 4 -6.37 16.19 19.00
N ASP A 5 -6.40 16.64 20.25
CA ASP A 5 -6.07 15.82 21.41
C ASP A 5 -7.18 14.80 21.70
N ILE A 6 -8.43 15.24 21.57
CA ILE A 6 -9.60 14.39 21.82
C ILE A 6 -9.72 13.27 20.77
N SER A 7 -9.53 13.58 19.48
CA SER A 7 -9.56 12.55 18.43
C SER A 7 -8.48 11.49 18.64
N LYS A 8 -7.26 11.90 19.04
CA LYS A 8 -6.17 10.97 19.33
C LYS A 8 -6.52 10.06 20.51
N GLN A 9 -7.11 10.63 21.56
CA GLN A 9 -7.50 9.88 22.75
C GLN A 9 -8.64 8.88 22.48
N ILE A 10 -9.61 9.24 21.63
CA ILE A 10 -10.66 8.31 21.16
C ILE A 10 -10.04 7.12 20.43
N ILE A 11 -9.11 7.39 19.50
CA ILE A 11 -8.43 6.34 18.73
C ILE A 11 -7.61 5.43 19.66
N GLU A 12 -6.88 5.99 20.62
CA GLU A 12 -6.10 5.21 21.59
C GLU A 12 -6.98 4.25 22.41
N TYR A 13 -8.16 4.69 22.87
CA TYR A 13 -9.10 3.82 23.58
C TYR A 13 -9.74 2.76 22.68
N TYR A 14 -10.10 3.13 21.45
CA TYR A 14 -10.67 2.19 20.49
C TYR A 14 -9.68 1.09 20.11
N VAL A 15 -8.43 1.46 19.78
CA VAL A 15 -7.35 0.51 19.49
C VAL A 15 -7.01 -0.35 20.71
N GLY A 16 -7.17 0.19 21.92
CA GLY A 16 -7.07 -0.55 23.18
C GLY A 16 -8.22 -1.54 23.45
N GLY A 17 -9.24 -1.61 22.60
CA GLY A 17 -10.37 -2.54 22.70
C GLY A 17 -11.59 -2.02 23.46
N MET A 18 -11.65 -0.72 23.77
CA MET A 18 -12.79 -0.11 24.46
C MET A 18 -13.97 0.10 23.50
N HIS A 19 -15.20 -0.18 23.96
CA HIS A 19 -16.40 -0.04 23.14
C HIS A 19 -16.76 1.46 22.92
N PRO A 20 -17.24 1.88 21.74
CA PRO A 20 -17.59 3.29 21.45
C PRO A 20 -18.49 3.95 22.50
N ASN A 21 -19.53 3.25 22.98
CA ASN A 21 -20.38 3.72 24.09
C ASN A 21 -19.60 4.03 25.39
N GLU A 22 -18.61 3.22 25.72
CA GLU A 22 -17.78 3.42 26.91
C GLU A 22 -16.84 4.62 26.73
N ILE A 23 -16.27 4.79 25.53
CA ILE A 23 -15.46 5.95 25.16
C ILE A 23 -16.29 7.24 25.25
N ALA A 24 -17.49 7.24 24.68
CA ALA A 24 -18.42 8.37 24.69
C ALA A 24 -18.78 8.78 26.13
N ALA A 25 -19.14 7.81 26.97
CA ALA A 25 -19.43 8.05 28.38
C ALA A 25 -18.21 8.59 29.15
N ARG A 26 -17.01 8.07 28.88
CA ARG A 26 -15.77 8.44 29.57
C ARG A 26 -15.28 9.84 29.19
N LEU A 27 -15.43 10.21 27.93
CA LEU A 27 -14.99 11.51 27.41
C LEU A 27 -16.09 12.58 27.46
N LEU A 28 -17.29 12.23 27.94
CA LEU A 28 -18.48 13.10 27.95
C LEU A 28 -18.80 13.65 26.55
N LEU A 29 -18.72 12.78 25.54
CA LEU A 29 -19.00 13.08 24.15
C LEU A 29 -20.29 12.41 23.69
N ASP A 30 -20.88 12.96 22.64
CA ASP A 30 -21.92 12.28 21.87
C ASP A 30 -21.36 11.03 21.18
N LEU A 31 -22.15 9.97 21.13
CA LEU A 31 -21.77 8.71 20.50
C LEU A 31 -21.49 8.90 19.01
N GLY A 32 -22.30 9.68 18.30
CA GLY A 32 -22.10 9.94 16.87
C GLY A 32 -20.77 10.62 16.56
N THR A 33 -20.28 11.47 17.47
CA THR A 33 -18.96 12.10 17.37
C THR A 33 -17.84 11.07 17.52
N VAL A 34 -17.97 10.13 18.45
CA VAL A 34 -17.00 9.04 18.66
C VAL A 34 -17.00 8.10 17.46
N GLU A 35 -18.18 7.68 16.99
CA GLU A 35 -18.34 6.80 15.83
C GLU A 35 -17.78 7.43 14.56
N GLY A 36 -18.06 8.73 14.31
CA GLY A 36 -17.53 9.43 13.14
C GLY A 36 -16.00 9.50 13.12
N ILE A 37 -15.36 9.72 14.28
CA ILE A 37 -13.89 9.74 14.39
C ILE A 37 -13.30 8.34 14.18
N ILE A 38 -13.95 7.29 14.71
CA ILE A 38 -13.52 5.91 14.50
C ILE A 38 -13.64 5.53 13.02
N GLU A 39 -14.76 5.88 12.38
CA GLU A 39 -14.98 5.60 10.95
C GLU A 39 -13.93 6.30 10.07
N GLU A 40 -13.63 7.58 10.34
CA GLU A 40 -12.58 8.33 9.65
C GLU A 40 -11.20 7.68 9.85
N HIS A 41 -10.90 7.22 11.08
CA HIS A 41 -9.66 6.52 11.40
C HIS A 41 -9.55 5.19 10.62
N GLU A 42 -10.59 4.35 10.64
CA GLU A 42 -10.59 3.07 9.92
C GLU A 42 -10.46 3.26 8.41
N CYS A 43 -11.13 4.26 7.85
CA CYS A 43 -11.02 4.59 6.42
C CYS A 43 -9.59 5.03 6.06
N SER A 44 -8.97 5.85 6.90
CA SER A 44 -7.59 6.30 6.74
C SER A 44 -6.59 5.14 6.86
N VAL A 45 -6.81 4.21 7.80
CA VAL A 45 -5.99 3.00 7.96
C VAL A 45 -6.11 2.08 6.73
N LYS A 46 -7.32 1.82 6.25
CA LYS A 46 -7.55 1.00 5.03
C LYS A 46 -6.86 1.61 3.82
N THR A 47 -6.91 2.93 3.68
CA THR A 47 -6.26 3.68 2.59
C THR A 47 -4.75 3.58 2.69
N THR A 48 -4.19 3.81 3.88
CA THR A 48 -2.75 3.73 4.15
C THR A 48 -2.21 2.32 3.89
N GLN A 49 -2.92 1.30 4.37
CA GLN A 49 -2.55 -0.10 4.16
C GLN A 49 -2.65 -0.49 2.69
N GLY A 50 -3.69 -0.02 1.98
CA GLY A 50 -3.82 -0.19 0.54
C GLY A 50 -2.66 0.44 -0.23
N GLN A 51 -2.16 1.60 0.21
CA GLN A 51 -1.02 2.27 -0.39
C GLN A 51 0.31 1.56 -0.12
N GLN A 52 0.56 1.14 1.13
CA GLN A 52 1.73 0.35 1.50
C GLN A 52 1.81 -0.96 0.71
N ASN A 53 0.67 -1.65 0.52
CA ASN A 53 0.61 -2.86 -0.29
C ASN A 53 0.98 -2.59 -1.76
N LYS A 54 0.53 -1.46 -2.33
CA LYS A 54 0.90 -1.07 -3.70
C LYS A 54 2.40 -0.78 -3.83
N GLU A 55 2.98 -0.08 -2.86
CA GLU A 55 4.43 0.20 -2.82
C GLU A 55 5.25 -1.09 -2.72
N LEU A 56 4.84 -2.02 -1.86
CA LEU A 56 5.50 -3.32 -1.72
C LEU A 56 5.47 -4.13 -3.03
N ILE A 57 4.32 -4.17 -3.71
CA ILE A 57 4.18 -4.88 -4.99
C ILE A 57 5.07 -4.24 -6.06
N GLU A 58 5.16 -2.91 -6.09
CA GLU A 58 6.05 -2.22 -7.01
C GLU A 58 7.53 -2.55 -6.76
N ASP A 59 7.96 -2.55 -5.51
CA ASP A 59 9.33 -2.87 -5.12
C ASP A 59 9.70 -4.31 -5.50
N GLU A 60 8.83 -5.27 -5.24
CA GLU A 60 9.03 -6.65 -5.64
C GLU A 60 9.09 -6.80 -7.18
N LEU A 61 8.26 -6.05 -7.91
CA LEU A 61 8.29 -6.05 -9.37
C LEU A 61 9.61 -5.46 -9.91
N ARG A 62 10.11 -4.36 -9.33
CA ARG A 62 11.41 -3.76 -9.67
C ARG A 62 12.57 -4.72 -9.42
N ARG A 63 12.54 -5.44 -8.28
CA ARG A 63 13.52 -6.49 -7.95
C ARG A 63 13.46 -7.64 -8.97
N GLY A 64 12.27 -8.10 -9.31
CA GLY A 64 12.05 -9.15 -10.32
C GLY A 64 12.60 -8.77 -11.69
N ILE A 65 12.32 -7.55 -12.17
CA ILE A 65 12.85 -7.00 -13.43
C ILE A 65 14.39 -6.99 -13.43
N SER A 66 15.01 -6.53 -12.34
CA SER A 66 16.47 -6.47 -12.21
C SER A 66 17.12 -7.85 -12.23
N SER A 67 16.49 -8.83 -11.58
CA SER A 67 16.91 -10.22 -11.58
C SER A 67 16.79 -10.85 -12.98
N LEU A 68 15.69 -10.59 -13.68
CA LEU A 68 15.48 -11.06 -15.06
C LEU A 68 16.52 -10.47 -16.02
N TRP A 69 16.85 -9.19 -15.88
CA TRP A 69 17.90 -8.54 -16.66
C TRP A 69 19.26 -9.24 -16.49
N THR A 70 19.67 -9.44 -15.24
CA THR A 70 20.93 -10.13 -14.91
C THR A 70 20.96 -11.56 -15.50
N LYS A 71 19.83 -12.27 -15.44
CA LYS A 71 19.70 -13.60 -16.03
C LYS A 71 19.83 -13.56 -17.55
N MET A 72 19.28 -12.55 -18.22
CA MET A 72 19.39 -12.39 -19.66
C MET A 72 20.84 -12.12 -20.09
N GLU A 73 21.55 -11.21 -19.41
CA GLU A 73 22.96 -10.92 -19.70
C GLU A 73 23.78 -12.21 -19.64
N ARG A 74 23.59 -13.01 -18.58
CA ARG A 74 24.23 -14.32 -18.45
C ARG A 74 23.90 -15.29 -19.58
N LEU A 75 22.63 -15.40 -19.96
CA LEU A 75 22.20 -16.30 -21.03
C LEU A 75 22.74 -15.88 -22.39
N PHE A 76 22.88 -14.58 -22.62
CA PHE A 76 23.50 -14.02 -23.81
C PHE A 76 25.00 -14.39 -23.86
N ASP A 77 25.72 -14.18 -22.76
CA ASP A 77 27.15 -14.54 -22.65
C ASP A 77 27.40 -16.04 -22.80
N GLU A 78 26.48 -16.88 -22.31
CA GLU A 78 26.52 -18.35 -22.46
C GLU A 78 26.09 -18.83 -23.88
N GLY A 79 25.67 -17.93 -24.77
CA GLY A 79 25.19 -18.28 -26.12
C GLY A 79 23.86 -19.05 -26.14
N ARG A 80 23.09 -18.99 -25.05
CA ARG A 80 21.83 -19.75 -24.86
C ARG A 80 20.63 -18.95 -25.37
N TYR A 81 20.64 -18.67 -26.67
CA TYR A 81 19.71 -17.71 -27.29
C TYR A 81 18.23 -18.08 -27.17
N ASP A 82 17.88 -19.37 -27.20
CA ASP A 82 16.48 -19.80 -27.02
C ASP A 82 15.94 -19.40 -25.64
N GLN A 83 16.76 -19.58 -24.61
CA GLN A 83 16.40 -19.27 -23.23
C GLN A 83 16.48 -17.77 -22.96
N TYR A 84 17.45 -17.09 -23.59
CA TYR A 84 17.54 -15.63 -23.61
C TYR A 84 16.25 -15.01 -24.17
N ASN A 85 15.76 -15.50 -25.31
CA ASN A 85 14.55 -14.98 -25.94
C ASN A 85 13.31 -15.13 -25.05
N THR A 86 13.17 -16.26 -24.34
CA THR A 86 12.12 -16.43 -23.35
C THR A 86 12.29 -15.48 -22.16
N ALA A 87 13.51 -15.35 -21.62
CA ALA A 87 13.79 -14.46 -20.50
C ALA A 87 13.53 -12.97 -20.87
N TYR A 88 13.87 -12.58 -22.10
CA TYR A 88 13.62 -11.25 -22.64
C TYR A 88 12.13 -10.90 -22.72
N ARG A 89 11.30 -11.84 -23.20
CA ARG A 89 9.84 -11.64 -23.22
C ARG A 89 9.28 -11.46 -21.81
N ASN A 90 9.70 -12.31 -20.87
CA ASN A 90 9.26 -12.20 -19.48
C ASN A 90 9.70 -10.87 -18.83
N TRP A 91 10.92 -10.40 -19.16
CA TRP A 91 11.41 -9.10 -18.72
C TRP A 91 10.59 -7.95 -19.28
N LEU A 92 10.31 -7.96 -20.60
CA LEU A 92 9.46 -6.96 -21.25
C LEU A 92 8.05 -6.91 -20.65
N ASP A 93 7.42 -8.07 -20.46
CA ASP A 93 6.08 -8.15 -19.86
C ASP A 93 6.06 -7.56 -18.43
N SER A 94 7.11 -7.83 -17.65
CA SER A 94 7.27 -7.29 -16.31
C SER A 94 7.46 -5.77 -16.31
N VAL A 95 8.24 -5.23 -17.27
CA VAL A 95 8.41 -3.78 -17.45
C VAL A 95 7.11 -3.11 -17.87
N CYS A 96 6.34 -3.72 -18.77
CA CYS A 96 5.01 -3.23 -19.15
C CYS A 96 4.03 -3.21 -17.97
N ALA A 97 4.04 -4.26 -17.14
CA ALA A 97 3.23 -4.31 -15.93
C ALA A 97 3.60 -3.18 -14.95
N LEU A 98 4.90 -2.94 -14.73
CA LEU A 98 5.37 -1.85 -13.86
C LEU A 98 4.94 -0.49 -14.41
N ARG A 99 5.06 -0.30 -15.73
CA ARG A 99 4.65 0.95 -16.39
C ARG A 99 3.15 1.22 -16.18
N LYS A 100 2.31 0.21 -16.37
CA LYS A 100 0.86 0.33 -16.16
C LYS A 100 0.53 0.74 -14.71
N MET A 101 1.17 0.11 -13.72
CA MET A 101 0.98 0.45 -12.30
C MET A 101 1.44 1.88 -11.95
N VAL A 102 2.49 2.37 -12.61
CA VAL A 102 2.96 3.77 -12.45
C VAL A 102 1.98 4.75 -13.10
N ASP A 103 1.47 4.44 -14.29
CA ASP A 103 0.52 5.30 -15.01
C ASP A 103 -0.82 5.38 -14.26
N GLU A 104 -1.36 4.26 -13.76
CA GLU A 104 -2.57 4.22 -12.93
C GLU A 104 -2.45 5.11 -11.67
N ARG A 105 -1.25 5.23 -11.07
CA ARG A 105 -1.03 6.14 -9.93
C ARG A 105 -0.98 7.61 -10.32
N ARG A 106 -0.53 7.93 -11.54
CA ARG A 106 -0.52 9.31 -12.03
C ARG A 106 -1.95 9.80 -12.30
N GLU A 107 -2.82 8.92 -12.76
CA GLU A 107 -4.23 9.24 -13.02
C GLU A 107 -5.06 9.40 -11.75
N VAL A 108 -4.76 8.65 -10.68
CA VAL A 108 -5.46 8.76 -9.38
C VAL A 108 -5.03 10.00 -8.56
N GLY A 109 -3.91 10.63 -8.93
CA GLY A 109 -3.36 11.82 -8.26
C GLY A 109 -3.78 13.17 -8.86
N GLN A 110 -4.68 13.18 -9.85
CA GLN A 110 -5.30 14.38 -10.46
C GLN A 110 -6.76 14.50 -10.05
#